data_AF-A0A7Y5K8Q8-F1
#
_entry.id   AF-A0A7Y5K8Q8-F1
#
_cell.length_a   1.000
_cell.length_b   1.000
_cell.length_c   1.000
_cell.angle_alpha   90.00
_cell.angle_beta   90.00
_cell.angle_gamma   90.00
#
_symmetry.space_group_name_H-M   'P 1'
#
loop_
_entity.id
_entity.type
_entity.pdbx_description
1 polymer ?
#
loop_
_entity_poly.entity_id
_entity_poly.type
_entity_poly.pdbx_seq_one_letter_code
_entity_poly.pdbx_strand_id
1 'polypeptide(L)'
;MVSTSMQRVLRDARKLPRQTQTQLAVILLGAPPTRKEAQKRNHKKNGAGLEILSGMSIDELRALANARLAPARQRRLTALLRKSKALKMSEKDEAELNTIIEECDHLALLKAKAMYTLSVLNLS
;
A
#
# COMPACT_ATOMS: atom_id res chain seq x y z
N MET A 1 -36.35 -25.90 -21.79
CA MET A 1 -35.60 -25.27 -22.90
C MET A 1 -34.65 -24.24 -22.31
N VAL A 2 -33.36 -24.57 -22.16
CA VAL A 2 -32.37 -23.63 -21.63
C VAL A 2 -32.06 -22.63 -22.75
N SER A 3 -32.54 -21.38 -22.61
CA SER A 3 -32.41 -20.34 -23.63
C SER A 3 -30.99 -20.25 -24.18
N THR A 4 -30.89 -20.18 -25.50
CA THR A 4 -29.68 -20.11 -26.33
C THR A 4 -28.64 -19.08 -25.84
N SER A 5 -29.08 -18.11 -25.05
CA SER A 5 -28.25 -17.13 -24.35
C SER A 5 -27.35 -17.75 -23.27
N MET A 6 -27.86 -18.62 -22.39
CA MET A 6 -27.07 -19.24 -21.31
C MET A 6 -25.97 -20.15 -21.86
N GLN A 7 -26.26 -20.90 -22.93
CA GLN A 7 -25.28 -21.76 -23.57
C GLN A 7 -24.19 -20.97 -24.31
N ARG A 8 -24.50 -19.77 -24.83
CA ARG A 8 -23.49 -18.85 -25.41
C ARG A 8 -22.60 -18.27 -24.31
N VAL A 9 -23.18 -17.79 -23.22
CA VAL A 9 -22.43 -17.25 -22.07
C VAL A 9 -21.49 -18.29 -21.48
N LEU A 10 -21.93 -19.56 -21.34
CA LEU A 10 -21.06 -20.64 -20.86
C LEU A 10 -19.97 -21.04 -21.86
N ARG A 11 -20.22 -20.90 -23.17
CA ARG A 11 -19.23 -21.17 -24.22
C ARG A 11 -18.15 -20.08 -24.27
N ASP A 12 -18.56 -18.83 -24.07
CA ASP A 12 -17.64 -17.70 -24.00
C ASP A 12 -16.86 -17.68 -22.67
N ALA A 13 -17.49 -18.11 -21.56
CA ALA A 13 -16.81 -18.32 -20.28
C ALA A 13 -15.64 -19.32 -20.38
N ARG A 14 -15.76 -20.35 -21.24
CA ARG A 14 -14.68 -21.33 -21.50
C ARG A 14 -13.50 -20.78 -22.29
N LYS A 15 -13.62 -19.61 -22.92
CA LYS A 15 -12.52 -18.91 -23.61
C LYS A 15 -11.70 -18.02 -22.66
N LEU A 16 -12.16 -17.77 -21.44
CA LEU A 16 -11.39 -17.01 -20.46
C LEU A 16 -10.23 -17.82 -19.88
N PRO A 17 -9.13 -17.18 -19.46
CA PRO A 17 -8.02 -17.85 -18.78
C PRO A 17 -8.50 -18.69 -17.59
N ARG A 18 -7.86 -19.85 -17.35
CA ARG A 18 -8.25 -20.81 -16.29
C ARG A 18 -8.41 -20.18 -14.90
N GLN A 19 -7.67 -19.10 -14.63
CA GLN A 19 -7.74 -18.35 -13.37
C GLN A 19 -9.05 -17.54 -13.23
N THR A 20 -9.62 -17.08 -14.33
CA THR A 20 -10.90 -16.36 -14.32
C THR A 20 -12.07 -17.33 -14.23
N GLN A 21 -11.96 -18.50 -14.86
CA GLN A 21 -12.96 -19.57 -14.77
C GLN A 21 -13.10 -20.10 -13.33
N THR A 22 -11.98 -20.27 -12.62
CA THR A 22 -11.97 -20.69 -11.22
C THR A 22 -12.57 -19.63 -10.30
N GLN A 23 -12.27 -18.35 -10.50
CA GLN A 23 -12.90 -17.26 -9.73
C GLN A 23 -14.41 -17.19 -9.95
N LEU A 24 -14.86 -17.35 -11.19
CA LEU A 24 -16.30 -17.33 -11.50
C LEU A 24 -17.02 -18.54 -10.89
N ALA A 25 -16.39 -19.72 -10.92
CA ALA A 25 -16.91 -20.91 -10.26
C ALA A 25 -17.03 -20.71 -8.74
N VAL A 26 -16.00 -20.16 -8.09
CA VAL A 26 -16.02 -19.86 -6.63
C VAL A 26 -17.14 -18.89 -6.26
N ILE A 27 -17.36 -17.85 -7.07
CA ILE A 27 -18.43 -16.87 -6.85
C ILE A 27 -19.82 -17.49 -7.03
N LEU A 28 -20.01 -18.33 -8.06
CA LEU A 28 -21.29 -18.99 -8.34
C LEU A 28 -21.63 -20.13 -7.37
N LEU A 29 -20.62 -20.79 -6.78
CA LEU A 29 -20.77 -21.85 -5.78
C LEU A 29 -21.00 -21.30 -4.35
N GLY A 30 -21.10 -19.98 -4.17
CA GLY A 30 -21.44 -19.36 -2.89
C GLY A 30 -20.38 -19.49 -1.79
N ALA A 31 -19.14 -19.83 -2.15
CA ALA A 31 -18.05 -19.88 -1.18
C ALA A 31 -17.47 -18.46 -1.00
N PRO A 32 -17.47 -17.88 0.21
CA PRO A 32 -16.79 -16.61 0.45
C PRO A 32 -15.30 -16.79 0.12
N PRO A 33 -14.66 -15.79 -0.54
CA PRO A 33 -13.26 -15.90 -0.90
C PRO A 33 -12.44 -16.17 0.36
N THR A 34 -11.56 -17.17 0.28
CA THR A 34 -10.70 -17.51 1.41
C THR A 34 -9.84 -16.30 1.77
N ARG A 35 -9.59 -16.10 3.07
CA ARG A 35 -8.85 -14.96 3.66
C ARG A 35 -7.54 -14.63 2.95
N LYS A 36 -6.90 -15.61 2.29
CA LYS A 36 -5.66 -15.48 1.52
C LYS A 36 -5.85 -14.90 0.11
N GLU A 37 -7.01 -15.11 -0.52
CA GLU A 37 -7.33 -14.56 -1.85
C GLU A 37 -7.82 -13.11 -1.77
N ALA A 38 -8.49 -12.73 -0.69
CA ALA A 38 -8.80 -11.32 -0.39
C ALA A 38 -7.53 -10.47 -0.22
N GLN A 39 -6.50 -11.03 0.44
CA GLN A 39 -5.19 -10.37 0.60
C GLN A 39 -4.46 -10.16 -0.73
N LYS A 40 -4.59 -11.08 -1.69
CA LYS A 40 -3.92 -10.95 -3.00
C LYS A 40 -4.61 -9.95 -3.94
N ARG A 41 -5.90 -9.66 -3.74
CA ARG A 41 -6.63 -8.62 -4.48
C ARG A 41 -6.31 -7.20 -4.01
N ASN A 42 -5.88 -7.02 -2.76
CA ASN A 42 -5.48 -5.70 -2.24
C ASN A 42 -4.22 -5.12 -2.89
N HIS A 43 -3.40 -5.92 -3.57
CA HIS A 43 -2.19 -5.41 -4.21
C HIS A 43 -2.43 -4.77 -5.59
N LYS A 44 -3.69 -4.69 -6.06
CA LYS A 44 -4.00 -4.11 -7.38
C LYS A 44 -5.27 -3.27 -7.35
N LYS A 45 -5.21 -2.10 -6.71
CA LYS A 45 -5.83 -0.88 -7.24
C LYS A 45 -5.38 0.36 -6.45
N ASN A 46 -4.62 1.21 -7.14
CA ASN A 46 -4.52 2.63 -6.81
C ASN A 46 -5.92 3.21 -6.59
N GLY A 47 -6.17 3.76 -5.41
CA GLY A 47 -7.46 4.36 -5.06
C GLY A 47 -7.46 4.97 -3.66
N ALA A 48 -6.70 6.05 -3.48
CA ALA A 48 -6.93 7.14 -2.51
C ALA A 48 -7.45 6.79 -1.08
N GLY A 49 -7.03 5.66 -0.51
CA GLY A 49 -7.33 5.28 0.88
C GLY A 49 -6.06 4.72 1.53
N LEU A 50 -5.80 5.10 2.78
CA LEU A 50 -4.70 4.52 3.56
C LEU A 50 -5.00 3.03 3.76
N GLU A 51 -4.14 2.17 3.22
CA GLU A 51 -4.25 0.74 3.44
C GLU A 51 -3.86 0.38 4.88
N ILE A 52 -4.63 -0.54 5.46
CA ILE A 52 -4.38 -1.07 6.80
C ILE A 52 -3.15 -1.96 6.78
N LEU A 53 -2.26 -1.77 7.77
CA LEU A 53 -1.10 -2.63 7.98
C LEU A 53 -1.54 -3.93 8.66
N SER A 54 -1.87 -4.95 7.88
CA SER A 54 -2.28 -6.26 8.40
C SER A 54 -1.08 -7.12 8.83
N GLY A 55 -1.17 -7.74 10.02
CA GLY A 55 -0.17 -8.70 10.50
C GLY A 55 0.89 -8.14 11.45
N MET A 56 0.81 -6.84 11.78
CA MET A 56 1.57 -6.22 12.87
C MET A 56 0.76 -6.23 14.16
N SER A 57 1.46 -6.40 15.28
CA SER A 57 0.93 -6.18 16.64
C SER A 57 0.67 -4.70 16.91
N ILE A 58 -0.11 -4.43 17.96
CA ILE A 58 -0.41 -3.06 18.40
C ILE A 58 0.89 -2.31 18.77
N ASP A 59 1.83 -2.97 19.43
CA ASP A 59 3.10 -2.37 19.84
C ASP A 59 3.97 -2.01 18.64
N GLU A 60 4.01 -2.85 17.61
CA GLU A 60 4.69 -2.57 16.34
C GLU A 60 4.06 -1.40 15.59
N LEU A 61 2.72 -1.33 15.56
CA LEU A 61 2.00 -0.20 14.97
C LEU A 61 2.27 1.10 15.74
N ARG A 62 2.30 1.06 17.07
CA ARG A 62 2.65 2.23 17.91
C ARG A 62 4.11 2.64 17.71
N ALA A 63 5.04 1.70 17.61
CA ALA A 63 6.44 1.99 17.31
C ALA A 63 6.58 2.67 15.95
N LEU A 64 5.84 2.19 14.94
CA LEU A 64 5.86 2.75 13.60
C LEU A 64 5.18 4.14 13.56
N ALA A 65 4.07 4.33 14.25
CA ALA A 65 3.41 5.63 14.41
C ALA A 65 4.28 6.68 15.13
N ASN A 66 5.24 6.23 15.95
CA ASN A 66 6.19 7.10 16.63
C ASN A 66 7.56 7.18 15.94
N ALA A 67 7.75 6.48 14.82
CA ALA A 67 9.02 6.45 14.11
C ALA A 67 9.49 7.86 13.72
N ARG A 68 10.80 8.06 13.77
CA ARG A 68 11.47 9.31 13.41
C ARG A 68 12.65 8.99 12.49
N LEU A 69 12.97 9.93 11.61
CA LEU A 69 14.19 9.86 10.81
C LEU A 69 15.41 9.72 11.73
N ALA A 70 16.38 8.88 11.36
CA ALA A 70 17.57 8.65 12.18
C ALA A 70 18.32 9.97 12.47
N PRO A 71 18.92 10.15 13.66
CA PRO A 71 19.57 11.40 14.06
C PRO A 71 20.65 11.89 13.07
N ALA A 72 21.41 10.97 12.48
CA ALA A 72 22.43 11.30 11.47
C ALA A 72 21.80 11.96 10.22
N ARG A 73 20.67 11.42 9.74
CA ARG A 73 19.96 11.96 8.58
C ARG A 73 19.23 13.26 8.89
N GLN A 74 18.69 13.43 10.10
CA GLN A 74 18.12 14.71 10.54
C GLN A 74 19.18 15.83 10.50
N ARG A 75 20.38 15.57 11.06
CA ARG A 75 21.51 16.52 11.02
C ARG A 75 21.91 16.85 9.58
N ARG A 76 21.95 15.85 8.71
CA ARG A 76 22.31 16.02 7.30
C ARG A 76 21.27 16.86 6.55
N LEU A 77 19.98 16.59 6.75
CA LEU A 77 18.88 17.39 6.22
C LEU A 77 19.00 18.86 6.64
N THR A 78 19.22 19.12 7.94
CA THR A 78 19.39 20.50 8.44
C THR A 78 20.59 21.20 7.80
N ALA A 79 21.71 20.49 7.60
CA ALA A 79 22.89 21.05 6.95
C ALA A 79 22.63 21.39 5.46
N LEU A 80 21.95 20.50 4.74
CA LEU A 80 21.59 20.70 3.32
C LEU A 80 20.57 21.84 3.15
N LEU A 81 19.57 21.93 4.04
CA LEU A 81 18.59 23.05 4.04
C LEU A 81 19.24 24.40 4.39
N ARG A 82 20.32 24.41 5.19
CA ARG A 82 21.09 25.64 5.43
C ARG A 82 21.91 26.03 4.21
N LYS A 83 22.49 25.05 3.50
CA LYS A 83 23.23 25.27 2.25
C LYS A 83 22.32 25.71 1.10
N SER A 84 21.10 25.18 1.00
CA SER A 84 20.14 25.57 -0.05
C SER A 84 19.77 27.06 0.02
N LYS A 85 19.68 27.61 1.24
CA LYS A 85 19.47 29.05 1.47
C LYS A 85 20.64 29.93 1.04
N ALA A 86 21.83 29.36 0.84
CA ALA A 86 23.07 30.08 0.52
C ALA A 86 23.41 30.13 -0.98
N LEU A 87 22.40 29.95 -1.86
CA LEU A 87 22.43 30.18 -3.32
C LEU A 87 23.23 29.19 -4.20
N LYS A 88 24.10 28.32 -3.66
CA LYS A 88 24.78 27.29 -4.47
C LYS A 88 24.87 25.94 -3.73
N MET A 89 24.07 24.99 -4.19
CA MET A 89 24.24 23.57 -3.88
C MET A 89 24.93 22.88 -5.05
N SER A 90 25.77 21.90 -4.73
CA SER A 90 26.26 20.95 -5.74
C SER A 90 25.13 20.01 -6.15
N GLU A 91 25.11 19.55 -7.40
CA GLU A 91 24.20 18.49 -7.86
C GLU A 91 24.19 17.26 -6.92
N LYS A 92 25.35 16.94 -6.32
CA LYS A 92 25.46 15.85 -5.35
C LYS A 92 24.72 16.15 -4.03
N ASP A 93 24.84 17.38 -3.53
CA ASP A 93 24.16 17.82 -2.31
C ASP A 93 22.63 17.91 -2.55
N GLU A 94 22.20 18.26 -3.77
CA GLU A 94 20.79 18.30 -4.17
C GLU A 94 20.18 16.90 -4.31
N ALA A 95 20.91 15.97 -4.95
CA ALA A 95 20.51 14.57 -5.01
C ALA A 95 20.36 13.95 -3.61
N GLU A 96 21.32 14.23 -2.71
CA GLU A 96 21.25 13.77 -1.32
C GLU A 96 20.04 14.37 -0.57
N LEU A 97 19.74 15.65 -0.80
CA LEU A 97 18.57 16.31 -0.21
C LEU A 97 17.27 15.64 -0.68
N ASN A 98 17.12 15.38 -1.98
CA ASN A 98 15.96 14.70 -2.54
C ASN A 98 15.78 13.30 -1.96
N THR A 99 16.86 12.51 -1.83
CA THR A 99 16.79 11.19 -1.18
C THR A 99 16.30 11.29 0.27
N ILE A 100 16.77 12.28 1.04
CA ILE A 100 16.31 12.44 2.43
C ILE A 100 14.85 12.90 2.49
N ILE A 101 14.38 13.69 1.52
CA ILE A 101 12.96 14.08 1.41
C ILE A 101 12.09 12.85 1.09
N GLU A 102 12.49 12.03 0.13
CA GLU A 102 11.78 10.79 -0.21
C GLU A 102 11.67 9.84 1.00
N GLU A 103 12.73 9.73 1.80
CA GLU A 103 12.70 8.96 3.05
C GLU A 103 11.74 9.56 4.09
N CYS A 104 11.67 10.90 4.18
CA CYS A 104 10.70 11.58 5.05
C CYS A 104 9.26 11.30 4.61
N ASP A 105 8.99 11.35 3.31
CA ASP A 105 7.66 11.08 2.74
C ASP A 105 7.25 9.63 2.97
N HIS A 106 8.18 8.70 2.79
CA HIS A 106 7.94 7.28 3.05
C HIS A 106 7.62 7.04 4.54
N LEU A 107 8.38 7.66 5.44
CA LEU A 107 8.09 7.61 6.88
C LEU A 107 6.74 8.24 7.22
N ALA A 108 6.39 9.39 6.63
CA ALA A 108 5.11 10.05 6.85
C ALA A 108 3.94 9.16 6.41
N LEU A 109 4.05 8.51 5.25
CA LEU A 109 3.05 7.58 4.75
C LEU A 109 2.90 6.37 5.68
N LEU A 110 4.01 5.77 6.11
CA LEU A 110 3.99 4.64 7.05
C LEU A 110 3.33 5.02 8.38
N LYS A 111 3.69 6.18 8.94
CA LYS A 111 3.05 6.71 10.16
C LYS A 111 1.57 6.90 9.99
N ALA A 112 1.13 7.52 8.89
CA ALA A 112 -0.28 7.70 8.57
C ALA A 112 -1.02 6.36 8.48
N LYS A 113 -0.43 5.35 7.83
CA LYS A 113 -1.00 4.00 7.75
C LYS A 113 -1.10 3.33 9.12
N ALA A 114 -0.08 3.45 9.97
CA ALA A 114 -0.11 2.89 11.31
C ALA A 114 -1.13 3.57 12.21
N MET A 115 -1.19 4.90 12.21
CA MET A 115 -2.21 5.67 12.94
C MET A 115 -3.61 5.31 12.47
N TYR A 116 -3.83 5.28 11.15
CA TYR A 116 -5.11 4.88 10.58
C TYR A 116 -5.51 3.46 10.99
N THR A 117 -4.56 2.52 10.96
CA THR A 117 -4.78 1.14 11.41
C THR A 117 -5.18 1.09 12.89
N LEU A 118 -4.49 1.84 13.76
CA LEU A 118 -4.83 1.93 15.19
C LEU A 118 -6.24 2.53 15.40
N SER A 119 -6.61 3.56 14.64
CA SER A 119 -7.94 4.16 14.70
C SER A 119 -9.04 3.20 14.24
N VAL A 120 -8.82 2.44 13.15
CA VAL A 120 -9.79 1.43 12.66
C VAL A 120 -9.95 0.28 13.67
N LEU A 121 -8.90 -0.04 14.42
CA LEU A 121 -8.96 -1.02 15.50
C LEU A 121 -9.60 -0.48 16.81
N ASN A 122 -10.13 0.75 16.80
CA ASN A 122 -10.68 1.46 17.97
C ASN A 122 -9.70 1.57 19.15
N LEU A 123 -8.40 1.71 18.86
CA LEU A 123 -7.32 1.78 19.86
C LEU A 123 -6.72 3.19 20.02
N SER A 124 -7.44 4.22 19.56
CA SER A 124 -7.07 5.63 19.66
C SER A 124 -7.13 6.16 21.08
#